data_AF-A0A7R9LY29-F1
#
_entry.id   AF-A0A7R9LY29-F1
#
_cell.length_a   1.000
_cell.length_b   1.000
_cell.length_c   1.000
_cell.angle_alpha   90.00
_cell.angle_beta   90.00
_cell.angle_gamma   90.00
#
_symmetry.space_group_name_H-M   'P 1'
#
loop_
_entity.id
_entity.type
_entity.pdbx_description
1 polymer ?
#
loop_
_entity_poly.entity_id
_entity_poly.type
_entity_poly.pdbx_seq_one_letter_code
_entity_poly.pdbx_strand_id
1 'polypeptide(L)'
;MREEVISRKLWERVGFYVFEQIYLPAAQTSDSGTFNTQVDIRLKQWADLTLPHKSVDVGFQTLQEEFNRLIDKNRSDKCHDNIFDFLKISVAEESIKRHTWESKAAEVLAQLNELIGPGFVDRWVKWKSKSDHQNVNSYIKYELDKLLAQHNTQLSCDDIVLFWRIQRMIAITANALRQQVMNTEGRRLEKEIKEVLDDYSQDSEKKISLLTGRRVQLAEELKRVRQIQEKLEEFIALLNEEK
;
A
#
# COMPACT_ATOMS: atom_id res chain seq x y z
N MET A 1 -3.59 8.00 -3.66
CA MET A 1 -3.16 7.50 -2.33
C MET A 1 -2.49 8.64 -1.58
N ARG A 2 -2.98 9.00 -0.37
CA ARG A 2 -2.37 10.06 0.45
C ARG A 2 -1.18 9.50 1.23
N GLU A 3 -0.10 10.28 1.31
CA GLU A 3 1.12 9.90 2.05
C GLU A 3 0.84 9.59 3.52
N GLU A 4 0.00 10.40 4.17
CA GLU A 4 -0.41 10.22 5.57
C GLU A 4 -1.02 8.84 5.86
N VAL A 5 -1.75 8.27 4.90
CA VAL A 5 -2.35 6.93 5.04
C VAL A 5 -1.26 5.86 5.05
N ILE A 6 -0.26 6.01 4.17
CA ILE A 6 0.88 5.09 4.09
C ILE A 6 1.72 5.20 5.37
N SER A 7 2.04 6.41 5.82
CA SER A 7 2.81 6.65 7.05
C SER A 7 2.12 6.04 8.28
N ARG A 8 0.80 6.21 8.40
CA ARG A 8 0.03 5.61 9.50
C ARG A 8 0.06 4.08 9.46
N LYS A 9 -0.20 3.48 8.29
CA LYS A 9 -0.15 2.02 8.13
C LYS A 9 1.24 1.45 8.38
N LEU A 10 2.29 2.15 7.95
CA LEU A 10 3.66 1.79 8.26
C LEU A 10 3.90 1.77 9.78
N TRP A 11 3.48 2.82 10.49
CA TRP A 11 3.60 2.86 11.96
C TRP A 11 2.83 1.73 12.64
N GLU A 12 1.60 1.45 12.23
CA GLU A 12 0.81 0.32 12.74
C GLU A 12 1.53 -1.03 12.54
N ARG A 13 2.30 -1.16 11.45
CA ARG A 13 3.03 -2.40 11.13
C ARG A 13 4.37 -2.54 11.85
N VAL A 14 5.08 -1.43 12.07
CA VAL A 14 6.46 -1.44 12.61
C VAL A 14 6.56 -0.97 14.06
N GLY A 15 5.52 -0.35 14.61
CA GLY A 15 5.53 0.27 15.93
C GLY A 15 5.93 -0.71 17.02
N PHE A 16 5.33 -1.91 17.03
CA PHE A 16 5.70 -2.97 17.99
C PHE A 16 7.19 -3.32 17.94
N TYR A 17 7.74 -3.51 16.73
CA TYR A 17 9.18 -3.78 16.56
C TYR A 17 10.03 -2.62 17.07
N VAL A 18 9.65 -1.38 16.75
CA VAL A 18 10.35 -0.17 17.23
C VAL A 18 10.40 -0.15 18.75
N PHE A 19 9.28 -0.40 19.43
CA PHE A 19 9.26 -0.42 20.90
C PHE A 19 10.07 -1.56 21.49
N GLU A 20 9.82 -2.80 21.04
CA GLU A 20 10.43 -4.00 21.61
C GLU A 20 11.91 -4.16 21.29
N GLN A 21 12.32 -3.81 20.07
CA GLN A 21 13.65 -4.10 19.56
C GLN A 21 14.59 -2.89 19.57
N ILE A 22 14.04 -1.67 19.60
CA ILE A 22 14.82 -0.43 19.58
C ILE A 22 14.72 0.29 20.92
N TYR A 23 13.50 0.63 21.35
CA TYR A 23 13.29 1.50 22.50
C TYR A 23 13.58 0.82 23.83
N LEU A 24 12.88 -0.27 24.15
CA LEU A 24 12.96 -0.91 25.46
C LEU A 24 14.38 -1.39 25.82
N PRO A 25 15.16 -2.00 24.89
CA PRO A 25 16.53 -2.37 25.18
C PRO A 25 17.43 -1.17 25.45
N ALA A 26 17.20 -0.04 24.76
CA ALA A 26 17.95 1.19 24.96
C ALA A 26 17.58 1.89 26.28
N ALA A 27 16.29 1.91 26.63
CA ALA A 27 15.79 2.52 27.85
C ALA A 27 16.32 1.85 29.14
N GLN A 28 16.81 0.61 29.05
CA GLN A 28 17.44 -0.11 30.17
C GLN A 28 18.89 0.31 30.44
N THR A 29 19.46 1.18 29.61
CA THR A 29 20.85 1.62 29.77
C THR A 29 21.01 2.59 30.93
N SER A 30 22.22 2.60 31.51
CA SER A 30 22.52 3.37 32.71
C SER A 30 22.85 4.84 32.45
N ASP A 31 23.13 5.21 31.19
CA ASP A 31 23.54 6.55 30.81
C ASP A 31 23.13 6.91 29.37
N SER A 32 22.98 8.21 29.13
CA SER A 32 22.55 8.80 27.84
C SER A 32 23.50 8.47 26.67
N GLY A 33 24.80 8.31 26.90
CA GLY A 33 25.76 7.97 25.84
C GLY A 33 25.56 6.55 25.33
N THR A 34 25.39 5.60 26.26
CA THR A 34 25.10 4.20 25.94
C THR A 34 23.73 4.03 25.30
N PHE A 35 22.70 4.76 25.79
CA PHE A 35 21.37 4.82 25.17
C PHE A 35 21.46 5.17 23.68
N ASN A 36 22.09 6.30 23.36
CA ASN A 36 22.17 6.82 21.99
C ASN A 36 22.94 5.86 21.08
N THR A 37 24.06 5.31 21.54
CA THR A 37 24.82 4.31 20.77
C THR A 37 23.99 3.07 20.46
N GLN A 38 23.24 2.57 21.44
CA GLN A 38 22.42 1.38 21.28
C GLN A 38 21.24 1.61 20.32
N VAL A 39 20.61 2.77 20.42
CA VAL A 39 19.57 3.26 19.51
C VAL A 39 20.11 3.35 18.09
N ASP A 40 21.29 3.94 17.88
CA ASP A 40 21.86 4.16 16.56
C ASP A 40 22.11 2.84 15.84
N ILE A 41 22.71 1.87 16.52
CA ILE A 41 22.96 0.53 15.94
C ILE A 41 21.65 -0.12 15.53
N ARG A 42 20.65 -0.11 16.42
CA ARG A 42 19.36 -0.79 16.19
C ARG A 42 18.52 -0.10 15.13
N LEU A 43 18.48 1.23 15.13
CA LEU A 43 17.83 2.02 14.08
C LEU A 43 18.45 1.75 12.72
N LYS A 44 19.79 1.63 12.62
CA LYS A 44 20.45 1.28 11.36
C LYS A 44 20.03 -0.10 10.86
N GLN A 45 20.14 -1.10 11.72
CA GLN A 45 19.74 -2.46 11.38
C GLN A 45 18.28 -2.53 10.94
N TRP A 46 17.40 -1.80 11.63
CA TRP A 46 16.00 -1.71 11.27
C TRP A 46 15.79 -1.03 9.90
N ALA A 47 16.45 0.09 9.65
CA ALA A 47 16.34 0.86 8.41
C ALA A 47 16.86 0.07 7.20
N ASP A 48 17.92 -0.72 7.38
CA ASP A 48 18.59 -1.47 6.31
C ASP A 48 17.89 -2.81 6.04
N LEU A 49 17.33 -3.47 7.06
CA LEU A 49 16.91 -4.89 6.95
C LEU A 49 15.42 -5.13 7.14
N THR A 50 14.71 -4.34 7.94
CA THR A 50 13.31 -4.67 8.32
C THR A 50 12.32 -3.69 7.73
N LEU A 51 12.59 -2.39 7.86
CA LEU A 51 11.72 -1.33 7.37
C LEU A 51 11.44 -1.44 5.86
N PRO A 52 12.42 -1.71 4.97
CA PRO A 52 12.15 -1.78 3.53
C PRO A 52 11.18 -2.91 3.16
N HIS A 53 11.38 -4.10 3.74
CA HIS A 53 10.49 -5.25 3.49
C HIS A 53 9.08 -5.01 4.02
N LYS A 54 8.95 -4.51 5.26
CA LYS A 54 7.63 -4.16 5.81
C LYS A 54 6.95 -3.04 5.02
N SER A 55 7.73 -2.17 4.39
CA SER A 55 7.20 -1.12 3.53
C SER A 55 6.62 -1.69 2.24
N VAL A 56 7.28 -2.65 1.61
CA VAL A 56 6.73 -3.38 0.46
C VAL A 56 5.41 -4.07 0.82
N ASP A 57 5.34 -4.76 1.97
CA ASP A 57 4.10 -5.40 2.44
C ASP A 57 2.94 -4.39 2.57
N VAL A 58 3.21 -3.23 3.19
CA VAL A 58 2.22 -2.16 3.36
C VAL A 58 1.83 -1.55 2.01
N GLY A 59 2.78 -1.41 1.09
CA GLY A 59 2.55 -0.96 -0.28
C GLY A 59 1.59 -1.89 -1.02
N PHE A 60 1.83 -3.19 -0.96
CA PHE A 60 0.99 -4.23 -1.57
C PHE A 60 -0.43 -4.18 -1.02
N GLN A 61 -0.59 -4.19 0.31
CA GLN A 61 -1.91 -4.12 0.96
C GLN A 61 -2.66 -2.85 0.56
N THR A 62 -1.98 -1.70 0.53
CA THR A 62 -2.64 -0.43 0.20
C THR A 62 -3.00 -0.34 -1.28
N LEU A 63 -2.20 -0.91 -2.17
CA LEU A 63 -2.53 -1.02 -3.59
C LEU A 63 -3.77 -1.91 -3.80
N GLN A 64 -3.81 -3.07 -3.15
CA GLN A 64 -4.94 -3.99 -3.21
C GLN A 64 -6.23 -3.34 -2.69
N GLU A 65 -6.18 -2.67 -1.55
CA GLU A 65 -7.34 -1.97 -0.98
C GLU A 65 -7.87 -0.86 -1.89
N GLU A 66 -6.99 -0.01 -2.42
CA GLU A 66 -7.42 1.06 -3.34
C GLU A 66 -7.99 0.49 -4.64
N PHE A 67 -7.42 -0.60 -5.15
CA PHE A 67 -7.94 -1.27 -6.33
C PHE A 67 -9.35 -1.84 -6.09
N ASN A 68 -9.55 -2.58 -5.00
CA ASN A 68 -10.87 -3.10 -4.63
C ASN A 68 -11.88 -1.97 -4.39
N ARG A 69 -11.46 -0.88 -3.74
CA ARG A 69 -12.29 0.31 -3.54
C ARG A 69 -12.74 0.94 -4.85
N LEU A 70 -11.89 0.95 -5.88
CA LEU A 70 -12.27 1.45 -7.21
C LEU A 70 -13.29 0.54 -7.91
N ILE A 71 -13.18 -0.79 -7.74
CA ILE A 71 -14.17 -1.74 -8.27
C ILE A 71 -15.52 -1.54 -7.59
N ASP A 72 -15.55 -1.43 -6.26
CA ASP A 72 -16.79 -1.28 -5.49
C ASP A 72 -17.47 0.07 -5.71
N LYS A 73 -16.70 1.16 -5.83
CA LYS A 73 -17.27 2.49 -6.10
C LYS A 73 -18.11 2.49 -7.37
N ASN A 74 -17.66 1.81 -8.43
CA ASN A 74 -18.39 1.72 -9.69
C ASN A 74 -19.74 0.98 -9.57
N ARG A 75 -19.90 0.10 -8.57
CA ARG A 75 -21.17 -0.64 -8.36
C ARG A 75 -22.27 0.20 -7.74
N SER A 76 -21.90 1.25 -7.02
CA SER A 76 -22.83 2.04 -6.20
C SER A 76 -23.63 3.09 -6.98
N ASP A 77 -23.40 3.23 -8.29
CA ASP A 77 -24.13 4.18 -9.14
C ASP A 77 -25.56 3.70 -9.44
N LYS A 78 -26.54 4.61 -9.34
CA LYS A 78 -27.97 4.31 -9.56
C LYS A 78 -28.31 3.71 -10.93
N CYS A 79 -27.46 3.93 -11.93
CA CYS A 79 -27.62 3.42 -13.29
C CYS A 79 -26.58 2.32 -13.64
N HIS A 80 -25.95 1.71 -12.64
CA HIS A 80 -24.90 0.72 -12.86
C HIS A 80 -25.45 -0.54 -13.52
N ASP A 81 -24.82 -0.92 -14.64
CA ASP A 81 -25.09 -2.15 -15.35
C ASP A 81 -24.21 -3.26 -14.77
N ASN A 82 -24.84 -4.26 -14.16
CA ASN A 82 -24.16 -5.34 -13.45
C ASN A 82 -23.56 -6.42 -14.39
N ILE A 83 -23.72 -6.27 -15.71
CA ILE A 83 -23.22 -7.22 -16.71
C ILE A 83 -21.73 -7.54 -16.58
N PHE A 84 -20.92 -6.61 -16.08
CA PHE A 84 -19.48 -6.77 -15.93
C PHE A 84 -19.03 -7.02 -14.48
N ASP A 85 -19.95 -7.12 -13.51
CA ASP A 85 -19.54 -7.16 -12.10
C ASP A 85 -18.77 -8.43 -11.75
N PHE A 86 -19.27 -9.60 -12.15
CA PHE A 86 -18.57 -10.86 -11.95
C PHE A 86 -17.24 -10.90 -12.70
N LEU A 87 -17.21 -10.44 -13.95
CA LEU A 87 -15.96 -10.31 -14.71
C LEU A 87 -14.96 -9.41 -13.98
N LYS A 88 -15.38 -8.25 -13.48
CA LYS A 88 -14.52 -7.32 -12.74
C LYS A 88 -13.98 -7.94 -11.45
N ILE A 89 -14.78 -8.72 -10.71
CA ILE A 89 -14.31 -9.45 -9.51
C ILE A 89 -13.26 -10.47 -9.91
N SER A 90 -13.57 -11.36 -10.85
CA SER A 90 -12.69 -12.45 -11.20
C SER A 90 -11.38 -11.97 -11.82
N VAL A 91 -11.43 -10.93 -12.67
CA VAL A 91 -10.22 -10.28 -13.20
C VAL A 91 -9.43 -9.64 -12.06
N ALA A 92 -10.08 -8.92 -11.14
CA ALA A 92 -9.39 -8.29 -10.01
C ALA A 92 -8.68 -9.32 -9.12
N GLU A 93 -9.36 -10.40 -8.75
CA GLU A 93 -8.80 -11.47 -7.91
C GLU A 93 -7.62 -12.18 -8.59
N GLU A 94 -7.78 -12.55 -9.86
CA GLU A 94 -6.73 -13.26 -10.60
C GLU A 94 -5.52 -12.34 -10.88
N SER A 95 -5.74 -11.06 -11.20
CA SER A 95 -4.65 -10.10 -11.38
C SER A 95 -3.86 -9.88 -10.09
N ILE A 96 -4.51 -9.77 -8.94
CA ILE A 96 -3.81 -9.64 -7.65
C ILE A 96 -3.06 -10.93 -7.29
N LYS A 97 -3.62 -12.09 -7.61
CA LYS A 97 -2.98 -13.40 -7.37
C LYS A 97 -1.72 -13.59 -8.20
N ARG A 98 -1.71 -13.14 -9.47
CA ARG A 98 -0.55 -13.22 -10.36
C ARG A 98 0.48 -12.12 -10.08
N HIS A 99 0.02 -10.99 -9.54
CA HIS A 99 0.88 -9.84 -9.33
C HIS A 99 2.00 -10.14 -8.34
N THR A 100 3.23 -10.00 -8.83
CA THR A 100 4.44 -10.02 -8.00
C THR A 100 5.04 -8.62 -7.97
N TRP A 101 5.23 -8.13 -6.75
CA TRP A 101 5.91 -6.85 -6.52
C TRP A 101 7.34 -6.92 -7.07
N GLU A 102 7.90 -5.77 -7.48
CA GLU A 102 9.29 -5.72 -7.93
C GLU A 102 10.25 -6.36 -6.91
N SER A 103 11.01 -7.37 -7.34
CA SER A 103 11.87 -8.17 -6.44
C SER A 103 12.95 -7.34 -5.74
N LYS A 104 13.41 -6.25 -6.39
CA LYS A 104 14.38 -5.30 -5.84
C LYS A 104 13.75 -4.11 -5.13
N ALA A 105 12.43 -4.08 -4.95
CA ALA A 105 11.74 -2.96 -4.31
C ALA A 105 12.28 -2.63 -2.93
N ALA A 106 12.48 -3.67 -2.11
CA ALA A 106 13.04 -3.51 -0.77
C ALA A 106 14.47 -2.98 -0.84
N GLU A 107 15.29 -3.45 -1.79
CA GLU A 107 16.65 -2.94 -2.01
C GLU A 107 16.64 -1.48 -2.47
N VAL A 108 15.72 -1.09 -3.36
CA VAL A 108 15.58 0.30 -3.81
C VAL A 108 15.13 1.20 -2.66
N LEU A 109 14.23 0.75 -1.79
CA LEU A 109 13.84 1.50 -0.59
C LEU A 109 14.99 1.62 0.42
N ALA A 110 15.76 0.55 0.62
CA ALA A 110 16.97 0.56 1.46
C ALA A 110 18.03 1.51 0.87
N GLN A 111 18.30 1.39 -0.43
CA GLN A 111 19.22 2.27 -1.15
C GLN A 111 18.73 3.71 -1.18
N LEU A 112 17.43 3.99 -1.26
CA LEU A 112 16.93 5.36 -1.17
C LEU A 112 17.12 5.93 0.23
N ASN A 113 16.89 5.13 1.27
CA ASN A 113 17.25 5.51 2.64
C ASN A 113 18.76 5.78 2.78
N GLU A 114 19.60 5.07 2.01
CA GLU A 114 21.07 5.23 1.97
C GLU A 114 21.56 6.38 1.06
N LEU A 115 20.94 6.60 -0.11
CA LEU A 115 21.24 7.60 -1.16
C LEU A 115 20.73 9.00 -0.80
N ILE A 116 19.74 9.09 0.10
CA ILE A 116 19.49 10.32 0.86
C ILE A 116 20.74 10.72 1.67
N GLY A 117 21.70 9.80 1.85
CA GLY A 117 23.12 10.12 1.80
C GLY A 117 23.66 10.93 2.98
N PRO A 118 24.95 11.30 2.94
CA PRO A 118 25.76 11.83 4.05
C PRO A 118 25.42 13.26 4.50
N GLY A 119 24.14 13.62 4.51
CA GLY A 119 23.59 14.79 5.21
C GLY A 119 22.63 14.43 6.34
N PHE A 120 21.85 13.35 6.19
CA PHE A 120 20.96 12.81 7.23
C PHE A 120 21.69 11.76 8.06
N VAL A 121 22.37 10.80 7.41
CA VAL A 121 23.18 9.77 8.09
C VAL A 121 24.37 10.41 8.82
N ASP A 122 25.00 11.45 8.26
CA ASP A 122 26.01 12.24 8.98
C ASP A 122 25.42 12.99 10.20
N ARG A 123 24.18 13.48 10.14
CA ARG A 123 23.50 14.09 11.32
C ARG A 123 23.02 13.06 12.34
N TRP A 124 22.76 11.84 11.87
CA TRP A 124 22.29 10.68 12.62
C TRP A 124 23.47 9.88 13.23
N VAL A 125 24.69 9.93 12.65
CA VAL A 125 25.96 9.34 13.14
C VAL A 125 26.88 10.36 13.83
N LYS A 126 26.96 11.64 13.41
CA LYS A 126 27.79 12.69 14.05
C LYS A 126 27.17 13.26 15.33
N TRP A 127 26.57 12.41 16.17
CA TRP A 127 26.45 12.71 17.60
C TRP A 127 27.84 12.68 18.28
N LYS A 128 28.79 13.49 17.78
CA LYS A 128 30.04 13.77 18.46
C LYS A 128 29.86 15.02 19.31
N SER A 129 30.16 14.89 20.59
CA SER A 129 30.21 15.98 21.56
C SER A 129 31.16 17.13 21.14
N LYS A 130 30.75 18.35 21.52
CA LYS A 130 31.42 19.67 21.57
C LYS A 130 31.84 20.37 20.26
N SER A 131 31.00 21.33 19.83
CA SER A 131 31.30 22.50 18.99
C SER A 131 30.13 23.52 19.10
N ASP A 132 30.34 24.78 18.69
CA ASP A 132 29.65 26.03 19.08
C ASP A 132 28.10 26.05 19.04
N HIS A 133 27.46 25.11 18.35
CA HIS A 133 26.00 24.88 18.43
C HIS A 133 25.50 24.30 19.77
N GLN A 134 26.40 23.96 20.69
CA GLN A 134 26.06 23.44 22.01
C GLN A 134 25.45 24.45 22.97
N ASN A 135 25.62 25.76 22.79
CA ASN A 135 24.98 26.75 23.67
C ASN A 135 23.48 26.83 23.44
N VAL A 136 23.03 26.75 22.18
CA VAL A 136 21.60 26.79 21.84
C VAL A 136 20.92 25.49 22.26
N ASN A 137 21.55 24.34 22.02
CA ASN A 137 20.99 23.06 22.45
C ASN A 137 21.03 22.89 23.97
N SER A 138 21.99 23.48 24.67
CA SER A 138 21.99 23.53 26.15
C SER A 138 20.89 24.43 26.67
N TYR A 139 20.57 25.53 25.98
CA TYR A 139 19.46 26.43 26.36
C TYR A 139 18.09 25.80 26.05
N ILE A 140 17.96 25.12 24.91
CA ILE A 140 16.76 24.36 24.54
C ILE A 140 16.58 23.18 25.49
N LYS A 141 17.65 22.43 25.81
CA LYS A 141 17.65 21.36 26.81
C LYS A 141 17.30 21.91 28.19
N TYR A 142 17.88 23.04 28.61
CA TYR A 142 17.55 23.70 29.87
C TYR A 142 16.09 24.15 29.95
N GLU A 143 15.54 24.77 28.90
CA GLU A 143 14.15 25.23 28.90
C GLU A 143 13.17 24.04 28.76
N LEU A 144 13.53 22.99 28.03
CA LEU A 144 12.78 21.73 27.97
C LEU A 144 12.80 20.99 29.32
N ASP A 145 13.97 20.85 29.96
CA ASP A 145 14.11 20.22 31.27
C ASP A 145 13.35 21.02 32.34
N LYS A 146 13.30 22.35 32.22
CA LYS A 146 12.53 23.23 33.10
C LYS A 146 11.01 23.13 32.87
N LEU A 147 10.56 22.98 31.62
CA LEU A 147 9.15 22.75 31.28
C LEU A 147 8.68 21.34 31.67
N LEU A 148 9.57 20.34 31.52
CA LEU A 148 9.34 18.95 31.94
C LEU A 148 9.46 18.78 33.46
N ALA A 149 10.20 19.63 34.18
CA ALA A 149 10.20 19.63 35.64
C ALA A 149 8.88 20.19 36.24
N GLN A 150 8.11 20.97 35.47
CA GLN A 150 6.82 21.52 35.91
C GLN A 150 5.65 20.55 35.71
N HIS A 151 5.79 19.59 34.80
CA HIS A 151 4.85 18.50 34.62
C HIS A 151 5.59 17.18 34.80
N ASN A 152 5.35 16.50 35.92
CA ASN A 152 5.93 15.21 36.28
C ASN A 152 5.57 14.11 35.24
N THR A 153 6.19 14.18 34.07
CA THR A 153 6.10 13.24 32.96
C THR A 153 7.51 12.82 32.61
N GLN A 154 7.76 11.56 32.90
CA GLN A 154 9.01 10.83 32.92
C GLN A 154 9.50 10.52 31.49
N LEU A 155 9.59 11.52 30.61
CA LEU A 155 10.24 11.39 29.29
C LEU A 155 11.54 12.20 29.29
N SER A 156 12.66 11.52 29.06
CA SER A 156 13.95 12.16 28.89
C SER A 156 14.03 12.85 27.52
N CYS A 157 14.89 13.87 27.40
CA CYS A 157 15.17 14.52 26.13
C CYS A 157 15.64 13.52 25.04
N ASP A 158 16.28 12.41 25.43
CA ASP A 158 16.78 11.38 24.52
C ASP A 158 15.62 10.56 23.90
N ASP A 159 14.56 10.31 24.67
CA ASP A 159 13.34 9.64 24.19
C ASP A 159 12.66 10.47 23.08
N ILE A 160 12.53 11.79 23.31
CA ILE A 160 11.90 12.71 22.36
C ILE A 160 12.66 12.72 21.03
N VAL A 161 13.99 12.76 21.08
CA VAL A 161 14.84 12.75 19.89
C VAL A 161 14.71 11.42 19.14
N LEU A 162 14.70 10.29 19.85
CA LEU A 162 14.50 8.97 19.24
C LEU A 162 13.18 8.90 18.46
N PHE A 163 12.05 9.24 19.09
CA PHE A 163 10.75 9.17 18.43
C PHE A 163 10.63 10.13 17.25
N TRP A 164 11.23 11.33 17.34
CA TRP A 164 11.33 12.23 16.20
C TRP A 164 12.10 11.61 15.03
N ARG A 165 13.23 10.94 15.29
CA ARG A 165 14.04 10.26 14.26
C ARG A 165 13.25 9.15 13.58
N ILE A 166 12.52 8.35 14.36
CA ILE A 166 11.68 7.27 13.83
C ILE A 166 10.55 7.82 12.97
N GLN A 167 9.82 8.83 13.46
CA GLN A 167 8.73 9.46 12.72
C GLN A 167 9.23 10.06 11.40
N ARG A 168 10.41 10.70 11.41
CA ARG A 168 11.03 11.24 10.20
C ARG A 168 11.40 10.15 9.20
N MET A 169 11.97 9.04 9.68
CA MET A 169 12.34 7.90 8.83
C MET A 169 11.11 7.29 8.17
N ILE A 170 10.04 7.07 8.93
CA ILE A 170 8.76 6.56 8.41
C ILE A 170 8.18 7.50 7.35
N ALA A 171 8.19 8.81 7.58
CA ALA A 171 7.68 9.77 6.60
C ALA A 171 8.44 9.72 5.26
N ILE A 172 9.78 9.64 5.33
CA ILE A 172 10.63 9.51 4.13
C ILE A 172 10.31 8.20 3.39
N THR A 173 10.28 7.08 4.12
CA THR A 173 9.99 5.77 3.53
C THR A 173 8.57 5.71 2.97
N ALA A 174 7.59 6.33 3.63
CA ALA A 174 6.21 6.44 3.14
C ALA A 174 6.13 7.21 1.83
N ASN A 175 6.85 8.33 1.70
CA ASN A 175 6.90 9.08 0.46
C ASN A 175 7.58 8.30 -0.66
N ALA A 176 8.71 7.64 -0.38
CA ALA A 176 9.40 6.78 -1.34
C ALA A 176 8.49 5.64 -1.82
N LEU A 177 7.84 4.94 -0.88
CA LEU A 177 6.89 3.88 -1.17
C LEU A 177 5.70 4.39 -1.98
N ARG A 178 5.18 5.60 -1.69
CA ARG A 178 4.12 6.23 -2.49
C ARG A 178 4.54 6.42 -3.93
N GLN A 179 5.75 6.90 -4.17
CA GLN A 179 6.29 7.10 -5.51
C GLN A 179 6.43 5.76 -6.23
N GLN A 180 6.93 4.73 -5.55
CA GLN A 180 7.05 3.39 -6.11
C GLN A 180 5.69 2.80 -6.50
N VAL A 181 4.70 2.89 -5.61
CA VAL A 181 3.32 2.44 -5.87
C VAL A 181 2.75 3.16 -7.09
N MET A 182 2.90 4.49 -7.16
CA MET A 182 2.28 5.29 -8.22
C MET A 182 2.98 5.15 -9.58
N ASN A 183 4.30 5.14 -9.59
CA ASN A 183 5.07 5.23 -10.84
C ASN A 183 5.38 3.86 -11.45
N THR A 184 5.49 2.82 -10.63
CA THR A 184 5.91 1.48 -11.06
C THR A 184 4.79 0.48 -10.88
N GLU A 185 4.35 0.25 -9.64
CA GLU A 185 3.47 -0.89 -9.34
C GLU A 185 2.05 -0.71 -9.87
N GLY A 186 1.54 0.52 -9.91
CA GLY A 186 0.26 0.80 -10.57
C GLY A 186 0.25 0.39 -12.05
N ARG A 187 1.34 0.64 -12.78
CA ARG A 187 1.47 0.26 -14.20
C ARG A 187 1.66 -1.25 -14.36
N ARG A 188 2.40 -1.88 -13.45
CA ARG A 188 2.57 -3.35 -13.46
C ARG A 188 1.24 -4.06 -13.23
N LEU A 189 0.47 -3.62 -12.23
CA LEU A 189 -0.87 -4.15 -11.98
C LEU A 189 -1.80 -3.90 -13.19
N GLU A 190 -1.73 -2.73 -13.83
CA GLU A 190 -2.52 -2.47 -15.05
C GLU A 190 -2.17 -3.45 -16.19
N LYS A 191 -0.90 -3.80 -16.36
CA LYS A 191 -0.45 -4.80 -17.34
C LYS A 191 -1.03 -6.19 -17.02
N GLU A 192 -0.95 -6.61 -15.76
CA GLU A 192 -1.54 -7.88 -15.31
C GLU A 192 -3.05 -7.93 -15.53
N ILE A 193 -3.77 -6.82 -15.29
CA ILE A 193 -5.21 -6.72 -15.56
C ILE A 193 -5.51 -6.92 -17.05
N LYS A 194 -4.72 -6.31 -17.94
CA LYS A 194 -4.88 -6.46 -19.39
C LYS A 194 -4.60 -7.89 -19.84
N GLU A 195 -3.56 -8.52 -19.31
CA GLU A 195 -3.22 -9.91 -19.64
C GLU A 195 -4.28 -10.90 -19.15
N VAL A 196 -4.76 -10.76 -17.92
CA VAL A 196 -5.87 -11.58 -17.39
C VAL A 196 -7.15 -11.38 -18.20
N LEU A 197 -7.44 -10.14 -18.61
CA LEU A 197 -8.60 -9.85 -19.44
C LEU A 197 -8.48 -10.47 -20.84
N ASP A 198 -7.29 -10.44 -21.44
CA ASP A 198 -7.03 -11.09 -22.74
C ASP A 198 -7.20 -12.60 -22.64
N ASP A 199 -6.62 -13.25 -21.62
CA ASP A 199 -6.82 -14.68 -21.34
C ASP A 199 -8.31 -15.04 -21.23
N TYR A 200 -9.07 -14.24 -20.46
CA TYR A 200 -10.50 -14.46 -20.27
C TYR A 200 -11.30 -14.20 -21.54
N SER A 201 -10.83 -13.30 -22.42
CA SER A 201 -11.47 -13.00 -23.69
C SER A 201 -11.35 -14.15 -24.69
N GLN A 202 -10.30 -14.98 -24.59
CA GLN A 202 -10.13 -16.17 -25.44
C GLN A 202 -10.97 -17.36 -24.94
N ASP A 203 -11.32 -17.39 -23.65
CA ASP A 203 -12.10 -18.46 -23.04
C ASP A 203 -13.62 -18.21 -23.20
N SER A 204 -14.27 -19.04 -24.02
CA SER A 204 -15.71 -18.91 -24.30
C SER A 204 -16.59 -19.30 -23.13
N GLU A 205 -16.17 -20.25 -22.30
CA GLU A 205 -16.92 -20.66 -21.10
C GLU A 205 -16.85 -19.59 -20.02
N LYS A 206 -15.68 -18.97 -19.82
CA LYS A 206 -15.54 -17.83 -18.91
C LYS A 206 -16.36 -16.62 -19.36
N LYS A 207 -16.39 -16.30 -20.65
CA LYS A 207 -17.24 -15.21 -21.16
C LYS A 207 -18.71 -15.45 -20.84
N ILE A 208 -19.22 -16.66 -21.07
CA ILE A 208 -20.63 -17.00 -20.81
C ILE A 208 -20.93 -16.98 -19.30
N SER A 209 -20.04 -17.53 -18.47
CA SER A 209 -20.26 -17.61 -17.02
C SER A 209 -20.08 -16.27 -16.29
N LEU A 210 -19.24 -15.36 -16.79
CA LEU A 210 -18.90 -14.10 -16.12
C LEU A 210 -19.67 -12.88 -16.65
N LEU A 211 -20.16 -12.91 -17.89
CA LEU A 211 -20.98 -11.83 -18.47
C LEU A 211 -22.46 -12.12 -18.22
N THR A 212 -22.91 -11.88 -16.99
CA THR A 212 -24.29 -12.17 -16.56
C THR A 212 -24.98 -10.90 -16.10
N GLY A 213 -26.29 -10.77 -16.38
CA GLY A 213 -27.05 -9.60 -15.96
C GLY A 213 -28.40 -9.49 -16.67
N ARG A 214 -29.21 -8.51 -16.27
CA ARG A 214 -30.57 -8.33 -16.79
C ARG A 214 -30.61 -8.17 -18.32
N ARG A 215 -29.61 -7.47 -18.89
CA ARG A 215 -29.51 -7.28 -20.34
C ARG A 215 -29.17 -8.57 -21.08
N VAL A 216 -28.36 -9.44 -20.49
CA VAL A 216 -28.02 -10.75 -21.07
C VAL A 216 -29.26 -11.64 -21.07
N GLN A 217 -29.99 -11.68 -19.95
CA GLN A 217 -31.26 -12.40 -19.85
C GLN A 217 -32.28 -11.90 -20.88
N LEU A 218 -32.47 -10.58 -20.99
CA LEU A 218 -33.37 -10.00 -22.00
C LEU A 218 -32.93 -10.33 -23.43
N ALA A 219 -31.63 -10.33 -23.71
CA ALA A 219 -31.11 -10.70 -25.03
C ALA A 219 -31.35 -12.17 -25.35
N GLU A 220 -31.19 -13.07 -24.38
CA GLU A 220 -31.52 -14.49 -24.52
C GLU A 220 -33.02 -14.71 -24.76
N GLU A 221 -33.89 -14.02 -24.00
CA GLU A 221 -35.34 -14.05 -24.20
C GLU A 221 -35.72 -13.55 -25.61
N LEU A 222 -35.18 -12.40 -26.04
CA LEU A 222 -35.38 -11.87 -27.39
C LEU A 222 -34.96 -12.86 -28.48
N LYS A 223 -33.85 -13.57 -28.28
CA LYS A 223 -33.38 -14.61 -29.22
C LYS A 223 -34.36 -15.78 -29.30
N ARG A 224 -34.89 -16.23 -28.15
CA ARG A 224 -35.93 -17.28 -28.11
C ARG A 224 -37.20 -16.82 -28.82
N VAL A 225 -37.63 -15.57 -28.60
CA VAL A 225 -38.82 -15.01 -29.27
C VAL A 225 -38.64 -14.98 -30.78
N ARG A 226 -37.48 -14.55 -31.30
CA ARG A 226 -37.20 -14.60 -32.74
C ARG A 226 -37.24 -16.01 -33.31
N GLN A 227 -36.66 -17.00 -32.61
CA GLN A 227 -36.74 -18.40 -33.05
C GLN A 227 -38.18 -18.92 -33.13
N ILE A 228 -39.05 -18.53 -32.19
CA ILE A 228 -40.46 -18.91 -32.23
C ILE A 228 -41.15 -18.26 -33.43
N GLN A 229 -40.85 -16.99 -33.73
CA GLN A 229 -41.38 -16.29 -34.92
C GLN A 229 -40.93 -16.97 -36.22
N GLU A 230 -39.64 -17.28 -36.37
CA GLU A 230 -39.11 -17.98 -37.54
C GLU A 230 -39.80 -19.35 -37.75
N LYS A 231 -40.02 -20.11 -36.67
CA LYS A 231 -40.72 -21.41 -36.74
C LYS A 231 -42.20 -21.28 -37.09
N LEU A 232 -42.86 -20.22 -36.62
CA LEU A 232 -44.24 -19.91 -37.00
C LEU A 232 -44.36 -19.50 -38.46
N GLU A 233 -43.43 -18.69 -38.97
CA GLU A 233 -43.39 -18.31 -40.38
C GLU A 233 -43.14 -19.52 -41.29
N GLU A 234 -42.21 -20.40 -40.90
CA GLU A 234 -41.96 -21.67 -41.59
C GLU A 234 -43.23 -22.56 -41.62
N PHE A 235 -43.95 -22.66 -40.51
CA PHE A 235 -45.21 -23.41 -40.44
C PHE A 235 -46.33 -22.79 -41.30
N ILE A 236 -46.47 -21.45 -41.30
CA ILE A 236 -47.46 -20.74 -42.13
C ILE A 236 -47.14 -20.92 -43.62
N ALA A 237 -45.85 -20.89 -44.00
CA ALA A 237 -45.43 -21.12 -45.38
C ALA A 237 -45.83 -22.53 -45.85
N LEU A 238 -45.53 -23.57 -45.06
CA LEU A 238 -45.92 -24.95 -45.35
C LEU A 238 -47.44 -25.12 -45.47
N LEU A 239 -48.22 -24.49 -44.59
CA LEU A 239 -49.68 -24.53 -44.64
C LEU A 239 -50.27 -23.89 -45.91
N ASN A 240 -49.59 -22.89 -46.48
CA ASN A 240 -50.02 -22.25 -47.71
C ASN A 240 -49.60 -23.02 -48.97
N GLU A 241 -48.57 -23.88 -48.88
CA GLU A 241 -48.18 -24.78 -49.97
C GLU A 241 -49.11 -26.02 -50.10
N GLU A 242 -49.81 -26.40 -49.02
CA GLU A 242 -50.77 -27.51 -49.01
C GLU A 242 -52.20 -27.14 -49.51
N LYS A 243 -52.45 -25.87 -49.89
CA LYS A 243 -53.72 -25.39 -50.45
C LYS A 243 -53.63 -25.13 -51.95
#